data_AF-A0A2A4VVB1-F1
#
_entry.id   AF-A0A2A4VVB1-F1
#
_cell.length_a   1.000
_cell.length_b   1.000
_cell.length_c   1.000
_cell.angle_alpha   90.00
_cell.angle_beta   90.00
_cell.angle_gamma   90.00
#
_symmetry.space_group_name_H-M   'P 1'
#
loop_
_entity.id
_entity.type
_entity.pdbx_description
1 polymer ?
#
loop_
_entity_poly.entity_id
_entity_poly.type
_entity_poly.pdbx_seq_one_letter_code
_entity_poly.pdbx_strand_id
1 'polypeptide(L)'
;MLANQPTDANITIIGDVGMLTARAKQLKLNIDLLPVANKEAAFSIMHVPIKATVIAGELNANNSQYVLNTLHTAIDGCQNGVFDAMVTAPVHKEVINESGIAFTGHTEFLAEQTNTQQVVMMLVGGGLRVALATTHLPLSQVAGAINKVELEKTIRILHAELIHKFNIKN
;
A
#
# COMPACT_ATOMS: atom_id res chain seq x y z
N MET A 1 0.73 -19.38 -9.48
CA MET A 1 1.40 -18.28 -8.76
C MET A 1 0.96 -16.99 -9.42
N LEU A 2 0.57 -15.96 -8.67
CA LEU A 2 -0.02 -14.73 -9.23
C LEU A 2 0.88 -14.07 -10.30
N ALA A 3 2.21 -14.19 -10.16
CA ALA A 3 3.19 -13.67 -11.12
C ALA A 3 3.12 -14.31 -12.53
N ASN A 4 2.36 -15.39 -12.73
CA ASN A 4 2.21 -16.07 -14.02
C ASN A 4 0.74 -16.13 -14.48
N GLN A 5 -0.14 -15.35 -13.86
CA GLN A 5 -1.55 -15.28 -14.25
C GLN A 5 -1.80 -14.02 -15.08
N PRO A 6 -2.55 -14.13 -16.19
CA PRO A 6 -2.99 -12.94 -16.90
C PRO A 6 -3.88 -12.09 -15.98
N THR A 7 -3.65 -10.79 -15.99
CA THR A 7 -4.42 -9.82 -15.20
C THR A 7 -5.07 -8.83 -16.14
N ASP A 8 -6.31 -8.42 -15.84
CA ASP A 8 -7.03 -7.39 -16.61
C ASP A 8 -6.48 -5.96 -16.39
N ALA A 9 -5.34 -5.84 -15.70
CA ALA A 9 -4.67 -4.59 -15.37
C ALA A 9 -3.18 -4.67 -15.74
N ASN A 10 -2.60 -3.51 -16.07
CA ASN A 10 -1.16 -3.36 -16.23
C ASN A 10 -0.52 -3.18 -14.85
N ILE A 11 0.23 -4.18 -14.38
CA ILE A 11 0.82 -4.13 -13.04
C ILE A 11 2.24 -3.58 -13.11
N THR A 12 2.48 -2.47 -12.41
CA THR A 12 3.81 -1.88 -12.23
C THR A 12 4.29 -2.11 -10.80
N ILE A 13 5.40 -2.82 -10.65
CA ILE A 13 6.08 -3.05 -9.37
C ILE A 13 7.04 -1.88 -9.14
N ILE A 14 6.89 -1.18 -8.01
CA ILE A 14 7.82 -0.11 -7.60
C ILE A 14 8.81 -0.72 -6.59
N GLY A 15 10.08 -0.85 -6.99
CA GLY A 15 11.09 -1.44 -6.11
C GLY A 15 12.45 -1.66 -6.77
N ASP A 16 13.36 -2.27 -6.02
CA ASP A 16 14.72 -2.53 -6.49
C ASP A 16 14.79 -3.79 -7.38
N VAL A 17 15.28 -3.64 -8.61
CA VAL A 17 15.37 -4.72 -9.61
C VAL A 17 16.31 -5.83 -9.13
N GLY A 18 17.45 -5.45 -8.55
CA GLY A 18 18.46 -6.41 -8.07
C GLY A 18 17.93 -7.24 -6.90
N MET A 19 17.29 -6.60 -5.93
CA MET A 19 16.65 -7.22 -4.79
C MET A 19 15.55 -8.21 -5.21
N LEU A 20 14.65 -7.79 -6.11
CA LEU A 20 13.56 -8.64 -6.57
C LEU A 20 14.08 -9.83 -7.41
N THR A 21 15.07 -9.61 -8.27
CA THR A 21 15.74 -10.67 -9.02
C THR A 21 16.42 -11.68 -8.10
N ALA A 22 17.15 -11.19 -7.08
CA ALA A 22 17.80 -12.05 -6.10
C ALA A 22 16.78 -12.87 -5.32
N ARG A 23 15.62 -12.29 -4.94
CA ARG A 23 14.54 -13.02 -4.28
C ARG A 23 13.87 -14.05 -5.19
N ALA A 24 13.61 -13.73 -6.46
CA ALA A 24 13.05 -14.67 -7.42
C ALA A 24 13.97 -15.90 -7.57
N LYS A 25 15.29 -15.68 -7.65
CA LYS A 25 16.29 -16.75 -7.68
C LYS A 25 16.26 -17.63 -6.42
N GLN A 26 16.19 -17.03 -5.23
CA GLN A 26 16.08 -17.77 -3.95
C GLN A 26 14.81 -18.64 -3.91
N LEU A 27 13.70 -18.14 -4.44
CA LEU A 27 12.42 -18.84 -4.51
C LEU A 27 12.30 -19.80 -5.70
N LYS A 28 13.34 -19.90 -6.56
CA LYS A 28 13.35 -20.69 -7.80
C LYS A 28 12.20 -20.33 -8.75
N LEU A 29 11.88 -19.04 -8.82
CA LEU A 29 10.83 -18.51 -9.69
C LEU A 29 11.46 -17.94 -10.97
N ASN A 30 10.84 -18.26 -12.11
CA ASN A 30 11.19 -17.66 -13.39
C ASN A 30 10.33 -16.40 -13.59
N ILE A 31 10.89 -15.21 -13.31
CA ILE A 31 10.19 -13.93 -13.40
C ILE A 31 11.05 -12.98 -14.24
N ASP A 32 10.48 -12.49 -15.33
CA ASP A 32 11.10 -11.46 -16.16
C ASP A 32 10.66 -10.07 -15.68
N LEU A 33 11.56 -9.36 -14.98
CA LEU A 33 11.32 -7.99 -14.51
C LEU A 33 11.67 -7.00 -15.62
N LEU A 34 10.69 -6.74 -16.49
CA LEU A 34 10.86 -5.85 -17.64
C LEU A 34 10.54 -4.39 -17.25
N PRO A 35 11.26 -3.39 -17.77
CA PRO A 35 10.97 -1.98 -17.49
C PRO A 35 9.55 -1.56 -17.89
N VAL A 36 9.02 -0.50 -17.27
CA VAL A 36 7.66 0.08 -17.48
C VAL A 36 7.22 0.26 -18.95
N ALA A 37 8.16 0.35 -19.89
CA ALA A 37 7.86 0.54 -21.31
C ALA A 37 7.36 -0.73 -22.04
N ASN A 38 7.40 -1.93 -21.43
CA ASN A 38 7.08 -3.16 -22.14
C ASN A 38 5.61 -3.60 -21.97
N LYS A 39 4.78 -3.38 -23.00
CA LYS A 39 3.35 -3.71 -23.01
C LYS A 39 3.04 -5.22 -23.11
N GLU A 40 4.02 -6.05 -23.43
CA GLU A 40 3.83 -7.51 -23.56
C GLU A 40 4.17 -8.27 -22.27
N ALA A 41 4.70 -7.57 -21.27
CA ALA A 41 5.08 -8.17 -20.00
C ALA A 41 3.86 -8.35 -19.08
N ALA A 42 3.81 -9.49 -18.37
CA ALA A 42 2.79 -9.70 -17.34
C ALA A 42 2.90 -8.68 -16.19
N PHE A 43 4.11 -8.16 -15.94
CA PHE A 43 4.40 -7.13 -14.97
C PHE A 43 5.51 -6.23 -15.50
N SER A 44 5.47 -4.96 -15.12
CA SER A 44 6.56 -4.03 -15.37
C SER A 44 7.20 -3.56 -14.06
N ILE A 45 8.43 -3.06 -14.11
CA ILE A 45 9.14 -2.57 -12.93
C ILE A 45 9.55 -1.10 -13.08
N MET A 46 9.22 -0.31 -12.06
CA MET A 46 9.76 1.03 -11.82
C MET A 46 10.84 0.93 -10.77
N HIS A 47 12.09 1.10 -11.21
CA HIS A 47 13.25 0.90 -10.36
C HIS A 47 13.39 2.01 -9.30
N VAL A 48 13.40 1.63 -8.03
CA VAL A 48 13.84 2.48 -6.91
C VAL A 48 15.05 1.81 -6.29
N PRO A 49 16.22 2.45 -6.22
CA PRO A 49 17.44 1.81 -5.75
C PRO A 49 17.46 1.65 -4.23
N ILE A 50 17.89 0.49 -3.75
CA ILE A 50 18.17 0.24 -2.33
C ILE A 50 19.65 0.51 -2.00
N LYS A 51 19.93 1.02 -0.79
CA LYS A 51 21.28 1.46 -0.41
C LYS A 51 22.14 0.35 0.19
N ALA A 52 21.56 -0.49 1.03
CA ALA A 52 22.26 -1.56 1.74
C ALA A 52 21.75 -2.93 1.32
N THR A 53 22.61 -3.94 1.45
CA THR A 53 22.28 -5.34 1.15
C THR A 53 21.02 -5.78 1.91
N VAL A 54 20.14 -6.50 1.21
CA VAL A 54 18.95 -7.11 1.79
C VAL A 54 19.18 -8.59 2.00
N ILE A 55 19.00 -9.05 3.24
CA ILE A 55 19.03 -10.46 3.62
C ILE A 55 17.61 -10.84 4.06
N ALA A 56 17.09 -11.95 3.53
CA ALA A 56 15.73 -12.38 3.82
C ALA A 56 15.59 -12.73 5.31
N GLY A 57 14.67 -12.07 6.01
CA GLY A 57 14.44 -12.28 7.45
C GLY A 57 15.25 -11.37 8.37
N GLU A 58 16.14 -10.53 7.83
CA GLU A 58 16.95 -9.59 8.62
C GLU A 58 16.55 -8.15 8.34
N LEU A 59 16.11 -7.44 9.38
CA LEU A 59 15.76 -6.02 9.32
C LEU A 59 17.03 -5.16 9.23
N ASN A 60 17.00 -4.09 8.42
CA ASN A 60 18.11 -3.16 8.27
C ASN A 60 17.59 -1.72 8.13
N ALA A 61 17.77 -0.92 9.18
CA ALA A 61 17.33 0.48 9.24
C ALA A 61 17.91 1.37 8.13
N ASN A 62 19.05 1.01 7.54
CA ASN A 62 19.62 1.75 6.40
C ASN A 62 18.76 1.68 5.13
N ASN A 63 17.83 0.71 5.07
CA ASN A 63 16.91 0.54 3.95
C ASN A 63 15.52 1.16 4.20
N SER A 64 15.30 1.80 5.35
CA SER A 64 14.02 2.43 5.69
C SER A 64 13.65 3.56 4.71
N GLN A 65 14.63 4.38 4.30
CA GLN A 65 14.39 5.41 3.28
C GLN A 65 13.97 4.82 1.93
N TYR A 66 14.48 3.65 1.56
CA TYR A 66 14.05 2.98 0.33
C TYR A 66 12.56 2.62 0.39
N VAL A 67 12.07 2.10 1.52
CA VAL A 67 10.65 1.77 1.71
C VAL A 67 9.77 3.02 1.56
N LEU A 68 10.19 4.16 2.11
CA LEU A 68 9.43 5.40 1.98
C LEU A 68 9.50 5.95 0.55
N ASN A 69 10.63 5.84 -0.13
CA ASN A 69 10.77 6.26 -1.53
C ASN A 69 9.83 5.48 -2.46
N THR A 70 9.63 4.17 -2.23
CA THR A 70 8.68 3.39 -3.03
C THR A 70 7.24 3.82 -2.76
N LEU A 71 6.88 4.11 -1.50
CA LEU A 71 5.57 4.65 -1.15
C LEU A 71 5.33 6.03 -1.77
N HIS A 72 6.27 6.96 -1.66
CA HIS A 72 6.18 8.28 -2.31
C HIS A 72 5.99 8.16 -3.82
N THR A 73 6.79 7.31 -4.48
CA THR A 73 6.69 7.09 -5.92
C THR A 73 5.30 6.57 -6.31
N ALA A 74 4.72 5.66 -5.52
CA ALA A 74 3.37 5.15 -5.76
C ALA A 74 2.29 6.23 -5.57
N ILE A 75 2.40 7.03 -4.50
CA ILE A 75 1.49 8.13 -4.19
C ILE A 75 1.51 9.17 -5.31
N ASP A 76 2.71 9.64 -5.67
CA ASP A 76 2.89 10.63 -6.74
C ASP A 76 2.33 10.11 -8.06
N GLY A 77 2.58 8.83 -8.38
CA GLY A 77 2.02 8.22 -9.57
C GLY A 77 0.50 8.18 -9.58
N CYS A 78 -0.14 7.86 -8.46
CA CYS A 78 -1.60 7.90 -8.34
C CYS A 78 -2.15 9.34 -8.40
N GLN A 79 -1.54 10.30 -7.71
CA GLN A 79 -2.00 11.69 -7.69
C GLN A 79 -1.87 12.37 -9.05
N ASN A 80 -0.85 12.01 -9.82
CA ASN A 80 -0.61 12.55 -11.17
C ASN A 80 -1.34 11.76 -12.27
N GLY A 81 -2.15 10.75 -11.94
CA GLY A 81 -2.90 9.95 -12.92
C GLY A 81 -2.02 9.02 -13.76
N VAL A 82 -0.79 8.74 -13.34
CA VAL A 82 0.09 7.73 -13.95
C VAL A 82 -0.38 6.32 -13.59
N PHE A 83 -0.93 6.14 -12.38
CA PHE A 83 -1.49 4.87 -11.91
C PHE A 83 -2.95 5.05 -11.50
N ASP A 84 -3.82 4.13 -11.92
CA ASP A 84 -5.24 4.13 -11.54
C ASP A 84 -5.47 3.76 -10.07
N ALA A 85 -4.58 2.94 -9.50
CA ALA A 85 -4.64 2.47 -8.12
C ALA A 85 -3.25 2.02 -7.63
N MET A 86 -3.10 1.90 -6.32
CA MET A 86 -1.93 1.29 -5.69
C MET A 86 -2.33 0.15 -4.77
N VAL A 87 -1.47 -0.87 -4.69
CA VAL A 87 -1.55 -1.98 -3.75
C VAL A 87 -0.25 -2.03 -2.96
N THR A 88 -0.34 -2.01 -1.63
CA THR A 88 0.84 -2.03 -0.76
C THR A 88 1.11 -3.44 -0.25
N ALA A 89 2.38 -3.84 -0.31
CA ALA A 89 2.88 -5.00 0.43
C ALA A 89 3.14 -4.62 1.91
N PRO A 90 3.30 -5.59 2.82
CA PRO A 90 3.62 -5.30 4.22
C PRO A 90 4.93 -4.51 4.36
N VAL A 91 4.95 -3.56 5.31
CA VAL A 91 6.16 -2.83 5.74
C VAL A 91 6.34 -2.99 7.24
N HIS A 92 7.58 -2.85 7.72
CA HIS A 92 7.88 -3.00 9.14
C HIS A 92 8.01 -1.61 9.79
N LYS A 93 7.08 -1.28 10.68
CA LYS A 93 7.03 0.05 11.33
C LYS A 93 8.27 0.33 12.18
N GLU A 94 8.70 -0.62 13.01
CA GLU A 94 9.73 -0.37 14.02
C GLU A 94 11.09 -0.05 13.38
N VAL A 95 11.55 -0.84 12.41
CA VAL A 95 12.80 -0.57 11.67
C VAL A 95 12.81 0.80 10.95
N ILE A 96 11.64 1.31 10.53
CA ILE A 96 11.53 2.67 9.95
C ILE A 96 11.72 3.73 11.03
N ASN A 97 11.12 3.54 12.21
CA ASN A 97 11.31 4.46 13.33
C ASN A 97 12.73 4.41 13.89
N GLU A 98 13.36 3.22 13.92
CA GLU A 98 14.76 3.04 14.32
C GLU A 98 15.76 3.79 13.42
N SER A 99 15.40 4.04 12.14
CA SER A 99 16.21 4.87 11.24
C SER A 99 16.04 6.39 11.49
N GLY A 100 15.31 6.78 12.54
CA GLY A 100 15.03 8.17 12.87
C GLY A 100 13.92 8.81 12.04
N ILE A 101 13.14 8.02 11.28
CA ILE A 101 12.03 8.52 10.47
C ILE A 101 10.71 8.16 11.15
N ALA A 102 9.94 9.16 11.54
CA ALA A 102 8.63 8.95 12.15
C ALA A 102 7.68 8.27 11.15
N PHE A 103 7.20 7.08 11.50
CA PHE A 103 6.25 6.35 10.66
C PHE A 103 5.23 5.64 11.53
N THR A 104 3.96 6.01 11.38
CA THR A 104 2.87 5.42 12.17
C THR A 104 2.29 4.17 11.52
N GLY A 105 2.17 4.18 10.19
CA GLY A 105 1.53 3.14 9.38
C GLY A 105 1.28 3.64 7.96
N HIS A 106 0.89 2.73 7.06
CA HIS A 106 0.57 3.07 5.68
C HIS A 106 -0.55 4.10 5.59
N THR A 107 -1.65 3.88 6.32
CA THR A 107 -2.85 4.70 6.23
C THR A 107 -2.58 6.14 6.65
N GLU A 108 -1.85 6.34 7.75
CA GLU A 108 -1.50 7.67 8.25
C GLU A 108 -0.51 8.36 7.31
N PHE A 109 0.50 7.64 6.82
CA PHE A 109 1.46 8.18 5.87
C PHE A 109 0.77 8.61 4.57
N LEU A 110 -0.09 7.77 4.01
CA LEU A 110 -0.87 8.09 2.81
C LEU A 110 -1.75 9.33 3.04
N ALA A 111 -2.50 9.36 4.15
CA ALA A 111 -3.38 10.48 4.45
C ALA A 111 -2.63 11.82 4.58
N GLU A 112 -1.45 11.81 5.21
CA GLU A 112 -0.59 13.00 5.31
C GLU A 112 -0.12 13.45 3.92
N GLN A 113 0.45 12.54 3.12
CA GLN A 113 0.95 12.88 1.78
C GLN A 113 -0.15 13.33 0.82
N THR A 114 -1.37 12.81 0.96
CA THR A 114 -2.53 13.19 0.14
C THR A 114 -3.36 14.32 0.74
N ASN A 115 -2.90 14.96 1.83
CA ASN A 115 -3.63 16.00 2.56
C ASN A 115 -5.09 15.60 2.90
N THR A 116 -5.30 14.31 3.15
CA THR A 116 -6.62 13.73 3.41
C THR A 116 -6.95 13.80 4.89
N GLN A 117 -7.94 14.61 5.24
CA GLN A 117 -8.30 14.90 6.62
C GLN A 117 -8.85 13.69 7.38
N GLN A 118 -9.56 12.79 6.69
CA GLN A 118 -10.15 11.61 7.30
C GLN A 118 -10.19 10.46 6.32
N VAL A 119 -9.86 9.28 6.83
CA VAL A 119 -9.86 8.00 6.11
C VAL A 119 -10.72 7.00 6.86
N VAL A 120 -11.32 6.06 6.14
CA VAL A 120 -12.12 4.97 6.72
C VAL A 120 -11.48 3.65 6.33
N MET A 121 -11.13 2.85 7.34
CA MET A 121 -10.63 1.49 7.11
C MET A 121 -11.79 0.55 6.82
N MET A 122 -11.66 -0.25 5.76
CA MET A 122 -12.62 -1.29 5.41
C MET A 122 -11.91 -2.60 5.05
N LEU A 123 -12.39 -3.69 5.64
CA LEU A 123 -11.97 -5.05 5.29
C LEU A 123 -13.00 -5.65 4.32
N VAL A 124 -12.51 -6.30 3.26
CA VAL A 124 -13.35 -6.88 2.21
C VAL A 124 -12.92 -8.31 1.94
N GLY A 125 -13.86 -9.26 1.96
CA GLY A 125 -13.59 -10.67 1.67
C GLY A 125 -14.83 -11.55 1.83
N GLY A 126 -14.89 -12.67 1.11
CA GLY A 126 -15.97 -13.65 1.24
C GLY A 126 -17.38 -13.11 0.96
N GLY A 127 -17.51 -12.08 0.12
CA GLY A 127 -18.79 -11.40 -0.15
C GLY A 127 -19.21 -10.38 0.92
N LEU A 128 -18.41 -10.17 1.97
CA LEU A 128 -18.66 -9.21 3.04
C LEU A 128 -17.73 -7.99 2.95
N ARG A 129 -18.25 -6.83 3.35
CA ARG A 129 -17.51 -5.58 3.53
C ARG A 129 -17.77 -5.05 4.94
N VAL A 130 -16.71 -4.79 5.70
CA VAL A 130 -16.80 -4.29 7.09
C VAL A 130 -15.97 -3.03 7.22
N ALA A 131 -16.64 -1.89 7.29
CA ALA A 131 -16.00 -0.61 7.60
C ALA A 131 -15.96 -0.37 9.11
N LEU A 132 -14.89 0.26 9.59
CA LEU A 132 -14.65 0.48 11.01
C LEU A 132 -14.85 1.96 11.36
N ALA A 133 -15.72 2.25 12.32
CA ALA A 133 -15.89 3.60 12.87
C ALA A 133 -14.70 4.02 13.75
N THR A 134 -14.01 3.06 14.34
CA THR A 134 -12.78 3.24 15.13
C THR A 134 -11.81 2.12 14.79
N THR A 135 -10.51 2.41 14.73
CA THR A 135 -9.47 1.43 14.40
C THR A 135 -8.72 0.99 15.66
N HIS A 136 -7.42 1.27 15.76
CA HIS A 136 -6.51 0.74 16.78
C HIS A 136 -6.61 1.53 18.09
N LEU A 137 -7.75 1.43 18.79
CA LEU A 137 -7.97 2.02 20.12
C LEU A 137 -8.07 0.94 21.21
N PRO A 138 -7.63 1.22 22.45
CA PRO A 138 -7.98 0.38 23.59
C PRO A 138 -9.49 0.24 23.73
N LEU A 139 -9.96 -0.96 24.08
CA LEU A 139 -11.40 -1.25 24.16
C LEU A 139 -12.15 -0.29 25.09
N SER A 140 -11.53 0.10 26.21
CA SER A 140 -12.09 1.06 27.17
C SER A 140 -12.34 2.46 26.59
N GLN A 141 -11.67 2.83 25.51
CA GLN A 141 -11.81 4.13 24.86
C GLN A 141 -12.83 4.13 23.71
N VAL A 142 -13.23 2.95 23.22
CA VAL A 142 -14.12 2.83 22.05
C VAL A 142 -15.44 3.56 22.29
N ALA A 143 -16.11 3.32 23.42
CA ALA A 143 -17.39 3.94 23.72
C ALA A 143 -17.33 5.47 23.72
N GLY A 144 -16.22 6.05 24.22
CA GLY A 144 -16.01 7.50 24.24
C GLY A 144 -15.63 8.10 22.89
N ALA A 145 -15.02 7.31 21.99
CA ALA A 145 -14.66 7.75 20.64
C ALA A 145 -15.87 7.81 19.69
N ILE A 146 -16.92 7.03 19.97
CA ILE A 146 -18.15 7.04 19.16
C ILE A 146 -18.99 8.28 19.47
N ASN A 147 -19.07 9.19 18.50
CA ASN A 147 -19.90 10.39 18.57
C ASN A 147 -20.58 10.68 17.23
N LYS A 148 -21.62 11.51 17.26
CA LYS A 148 -22.45 11.82 16.09
C LYS A 148 -21.64 12.37 14.91
N VAL A 149 -20.70 13.27 15.19
CA VAL A 149 -19.91 13.96 14.15
C VAL A 149 -19.01 12.96 13.42
N GLU A 150 -18.26 12.15 14.17
CA GLU A 150 -17.34 11.19 13.56
C GLU A 150 -18.05 10.02 12.87
N LEU A 151 -19.19 9.58 13.42
CA LEU A 151 -20.04 8.59 12.75
C LEU A 151 -20.60 9.13 11.44
N GLU A 152 -21.12 10.36 11.43
CA GLU A 152 -21.66 10.96 10.22
C GLU A 152 -20.60 11.07 9.11
N LYS A 153 -19.40 11.56 9.44
CA LYS A 153 -18.29 11.63 8.48
C LYS A 153 -17.92 10.23 7.95
N THR A 154 -17.76 9.26 8.85
CA THR A 154 -17.43 7.86 8.48
C THR A 154 -18.47 7.27 7.53
N ILE A 155 -19.77 7.43 7.85
CA ILE A 155 -20.86 6.89 7.03
C ILE A 155 -20.93 7.59 5.68
N ARG A 156 -20.74 8.91 5.62
CA ARG A 156 -20.73 9.66 4.36
C ARG A 156 -19.57 9.24 3.46
N ILE A 157 -18.36 9.07 4.02
CA ILE A 157 -17.21 8.55 3.26
C ILE A 157 -17.52 7.13 2.77
N LEU A 158 -17.98 6.24 3.65
CA LEU A 158 -18.31 4.87 3.27
C LEU A 158 -19.35 4.82 2.14
N HIS A 159 -20.43 5.58 2.27
CA HIS A 159 -21.51 5.64 1.27
C HIS A 159 -21.01 6.14 -0.09
N ALA A 160 -20.27 7.25 -0.10
CA ALA A 160 -19.71 7.81 -1.32
C ALA A 160 -18.76 6.81 -2.00
N GLU A 161 -17.87 6.16 -1.23
CA GLU A 161 -16.87 5.24 -1.77
C GLU A 161 -17.49 3.91 -2.24
N LEU A 162 -18.58 3.44 -1.63
CA LEU A 162 -19.34 2.29 -2.14
C LEU A 162 -19.98 2.59 -3.50
N ILE A 163 -20.44 3.83 -3.72
CA ILE A 163 -20.96 4.25 -5.03
C ILE A 163 -19.80 4.39 -6.03
N HIS A 164 -18.77 5.17 -5.70
CA HIS A 164 -17.75 5.57 -6.67
C HIS A 164 -16.71 4.48 -6.96
N LYS A 165 -16.28 3.71 -5.95
CA LYS A 165 -15.22 2.69 -6.10
C LYS A 165 -15.75 1.27 -6.19
N PHE A 166 -16.92 0.99 -5.62
CA PHE A 166 -17.54 -0.35 -5.69
C PHE A 166 -18.72 -0.42 -6.67
N ASN A 167 -19.10 0.70 -7.28
CA ASN A 167 -20.19 0.78 -8.26
C ASN A 167 -21.53 0.21 -7.73
N ILE A 168 -21.80 0.42 -6.44
CA ILE A 168 -23.06 0.00 -5.81
C ILE A 168 -24.03 1.19 -5.87
N LYS A 169 -25.09 1.05 -6.68
CA LYS A 169 -26.15 2.06 -6.79
C LYS A 169 -27.10 1.95 -5.60
N ASN A 170 -27.67 3.09 -5.18
CA ASN A 170 -28.72 3.15 -4.15
C ASN A 170 -30.03 2.54 -4.65
#